data_AF-A0A382I545-F1
#
_entry.id   AF-A0A382I545-F1
#
_cell.length_a   1.000
_cell.length_b   1.000
_cell.length_c   1.000
_cell.angle_alpha   90.00
_cell.angle_beta   90.00
_cell.angle_gamma   90.00
#
_symmetry.space_group_name_H-M   'P 1'
#
loop_
_entity.id
_entity.type
_entity.pdbx_description
1 polymer ?
#
loop_
_entity_poly.entity_id
_entity_poly.type
_entity_poly.pdbx_seq_one_letter_code
_entity_poly.pdbx_strand_id
1 'polypeptide(L)'
;MDSLQGICKLFMKMKFIMKSKKTNNYLFKSILCLVLGSLIWPDYNGSDIPEPIPLDIDINYEDYPRDEHCEDCNETYDPTTMGAECCDDAFIFLPSLTCEVLETQYYWNCSGCTCEGDSDDWTSMFGCADTMACNYDSEAFINYDESCVYVEDCTGECGGTVVEGECGVCGGSGIPEGACDCDGNVDLGCGCGETGPSGCDETCGSELEFDECGVCGGSGISDGDCDCNGNLDLGCGCGEEGPSGCDETCGSELEFDECDVCGGDGSSCETDCTELDDPDGIYA
;
A
#
# COMPACT_ATOMS: atom_id res chain seq x y z
N MET A 1 42.33 8.31 -52.14
CA MET A 1 43.24 9.37 -51.66
C MET A 1 43.17 10.66 -52.48
N ASP A 2 42.69 10.67 -53.74
CA ASP A 2 42.63 11.91 -54.55
C ASP A 2 41.34 12.77 -54.36
N SER A 3 40.31 12.26 -53.70
CA SER A 3 39.04 13.01 -53.48
C SER A 3 39.08 13.93 -52.25
N LEU A 4 39.76 13.52 -51.16
CA LEU A 4 39.86 14.31 -49.92
C LEU A 4 40.65 15.62 -50.09
N GLN A 5 41.71 15.61 -50.91
CA GLN A 5 42.50 16.82 -51.18
C GLN A 5 41.73 17.87 -52.01
N GLY A 6 40.75 17.45 -52.82
CA GLY A 6 39.84 18.34 -53.55
C GLY A 6 38.83 19.02 -52.63
N ILE A 7 38.31 18.27 -51.66
CA ILE A 7 37.33 18.75 -50.67
C ILE A 7 37.98 19.73 -49.69
N CYS A 8 39.16 19.43 -49.15
CA CYS A 8 39.92 20.35 -48.27
C CYS A 8 40.28 21.69 -48.97
N LYS A 9 40.63 21.66 -50.27
CA LYS A 9 40.89 22.88 -51.06
C LYS A 9 39.62 23.70 -51.31
N LEU A 10 38.44 23.06 -51.38
CA LEU A 10 37.15 23.73 -51.54
C LEU A 10 36.70 24.40 -50.22
N PHE A 11 36.86 23.69 -49.09
CA PHE A 11 36.58 24.20 -47.74
C PHE A 11 37.43 25.44 -47.39
N MET A 12 38.74 25.43 -47.69
CA MET A 12 39.59 26.60 -47.47
C MET A 12 39.23 27.80 -48.36
N LYS A 13 38.79 27.56 -49.61
CA LYS A 13 38.39 28.60 -50.56
C LYS A 13 37.03 29.23 -50.19
N MET A 14 36.11 28.43 -49.63
CA MET A 14 34.85 28.92 -49.06
C MET A 14 35.06 29.74 -47.78
N LYS A 15 35.97 29.32 -46.88
CA LYS A 15 36.35 30.10 -45.68
C LYS A 15 36.87 31.50 -46.02
N PHE A 16 37.59 31.63 -47.15
CA PHE A 16 38.10 32.92 -47.63
C PHE A 16 37.01 33.82 -48.24
N ILE A 17 36.00 33.24 -48.90
CA ILE A 17 34.86 33.99 -49.48
C ILE A 17 33.88 34.44 -48.38
N MET A 18 33.71 33.64 -47.32
CA MET A 18 32.83 33.96 -46.17
C MET A 18 33.28 35.20 -45.38
N LYS A 19 34.55 35.58 -45.44
CA LYS A 19 35.05 36.82 -44.78
C LYS A 19 34.70 38.10 -45.57
N SER A 20 34.20 37.99 -46.80
CA SER A 20 34.13 39.13 -47.74
C SER A 20 32.73 39.73 -47.99
N LYS A 21 31.60 39.07 -47.72
CA LYS A 21 30.29 39.67 -48.05
C LYS A 21 29.22 39.44 -47.00
N LYS A 22 28.75 40.57 -46.46
CA LYS A 22 27.65 40.77 -45.51
C LYS A 22 26.30 40.43 -46.17
N THR A 23 26.09 39.16 -46.51
CA THR A 23 24.83 38.65 -47.06
C THR A 23 24.18 37.72 -46.04
N ASN A 24 22.87 37.91 -45.90
CA ASN A 24 22.03 37.49 -44.77
C ASN A 24 22.26 36.03 -44.33
N ASN A 25 22.83 35.86 -43.14
CA ASN A 25 23.41 34.61 -42.62
C ASN A 25 22.37 33.48 -42.45
N TYR A 26 21.09 33.82 -42.24
CA TYR A 26 20.05 32.85 -41.92
C TYR A 26 19.54 32.07 -43.13
N LEU A 27 19.28 32.74 -44.26
CA LEU A 27 18.74 32.06 -45.46
C LEU A 27 19.78 31.13 -46.11
N PHE A 28 21.06 31.51 -46.07
CA PHE A 28 22.16 30.73 -46.64
C PHE A 28 22.57 29.57 -45.72
N LYS A 29 22.54 29.75 -44.38
CA LYS A 29 22.69 28.65 -43.42
C LYS A 29 21.54 27.65 -43.52
N SER A 30 20.29 28.10 -43.66
CA SER A 30 19.14 27.19 -43.86
C SER A 30 19.25 26.39 -45.16
N ILE A 31 19.64 27.00 -46.28
CA ILE A 31 19.79 26.27 -47.55
C ILE A 31 21.02 25.34 -47.52
N LEU A 32 22.12 25.74 -46.88
CA LEU A 32 23.30 24.90 -46.72
C LEU A 32 23.04 23.70 -45.78
N CYS A 33 22.31 23.90 -44.67
CA CYS A 33 21.85 22.82 -43.80
C CYS A 33 20.84 21.90 -44.52
N LEU A 34 19.93 22.44 -45.33
CA LEU A 34 18.96 21.62 -46.07
C LEU A 34 19.59 20.81 -47.22
N VAL A 35 20.65 21.32 -47.86
CA VAL A 35 21.34 20.63 -48.97
C VAL A 35 22.44 19.69 -48.48
N LEU A 36 23.14 20.02 -47.38
CA LEU A 36 24.14 19.14 -46.78
C LEU A 36 23.55 18.14 -45.79
N GLY A 37 22.48 18.49 -45.08
CA GLY A 37 21.78 17.57 -44.16
C GLY A 37 21.21 16.35 -44.87
N SER A 38 20.75 16.50 -46.12
CA SER A 38 20.27 15.37 -46.94
C SER A 38 21.38 14.56 -47.63
N LEU A 39 22.65 14.97 -47.55
CA LEU A 39 23.77 14.30 -48.23
C LEU A 39 24.90 13.85 -47.30
N ILE A 40 24.88 14.23 -46.01
CA ILE A 40 25.96 13.95 -45.05
C ILE A 40 25.45 13.32 -43.74
N TRP A 41 24.14 13.32 -43.46
CA TRP A 41 23.62 12.56 -42.33
C TRP A 41 23.10 11.21 -42.82
N PRO A 42 23.86 10.12 -42.69
CA PRO A 42 23.22 8.82 -42.60
C PRO A 42 22.27 8.89 -41.41
N ASP A 43 21.11 8.25 -41.52
CA ASP A 43 20.22 8.03 -40.38
C ASP A 43 21.06 7.49 -39.22
N TYR A 44 21.33 8.34 -38.21
CA TYR A 44 22.15 8.03 -37.05
C TYR A 44 21.36 7.08 -36.15
N ASN A 45 21.32 5.80 -36.54
CA ASN A 45 20.77 4.73 -35.73
C ASN A 45 21.82 4.29 -34.71
N GLY A 46 22.05 5.09 -33.66
CA GLY A 46 22.70 4.72 -32.38
C GLY A 46 24.12 4.11 -32.39
N SER A 47 24.67 3.72 -33.54
CA SER A 47 25.85 2.84 -33.63
C SER A 47 27.14 3.53 -34.07
N ASP A 48 27.08 4.83 -34.36
CA ASP A 48 28.24 5.65 -34.78
C ASP A 48 28.35 6.94 -33.95
N ILE A 49 28.14 6.88 -32.62
CA ILE A 49 28.45 8.02 -31.73
C ILE A 49 29.96 8.33 -31.90
N PRO A 50 30.35 9.57 -32.25
CA PRO A 50 31.76 9.92 -32.41
C PRO A 50 32.49 9.69 -31.09
N GLU A 51 33.65 9.03 -31.17
CA GLU A 51 34.49 8.84 -29.98
C GLU A 51 34.89 10.21 -29.41
N PRO A 52 34.85 10.36 -28.08
CA PRO A 52 35.27 11.57 -27.39
C PRO A 52 36.72 11.90 -27.75
N ILE A 53 36.98 13.17 -28.05
CA ILE A 53 38.32 13.63 -28.40
C ILE A 53 39.10 13.89 -27.11
N PRO A 54 40.27 13.25 -26.90
CA PRO A 54 41.06 13.48 -25.71
C PRO A 54 41.59 14.92 -25.68
N LEU A 55 41.52 15.54 -24.50
CA LEU A 55 42.06 16.86 -24.21
C LEU A 55 43.17 16.73 -23.18
N ASP A 56 44.31 17.33 -23.48
CA ASP A 56 45.43 17.46 -22.56
C ASP A 56 45.19 18.68 -21.65
N ILE A 57 44.61 18.44 -20.48
CA ILE A 57 44.37 19.46 -19.45
C ILE A 57 45.49 19.29 -18.42
N ASP A 58 46.53 20.11 -18.51
CA ASP A 58 47.67 20.07 -17.58
C ASP A 58 47.23 20.54 -16.17
N ILE A 59 46.83 19.59 -15.33
CA ILE A 59 46.26 19.81 -13.98
C ILE A 59 47.31 19.98 -12.87
N ASN A 60 48.59 20.12 -13.17
CA ASN A 60 49.60 20.36 -12.13
C ASN A 60 49.65 21.84 -11.69
N TYR A 61 48.62 22.28 -10.96
CA TYR A 61 48.64 23.56 -10.23
C TYR A 61 48.35 23.34 -8.73
N GLU A 62 49.44 23.38 -7.95
CA GLU A 62 49.54 23.53 -6.48
C GLU A 62 48.39 22.98 -5.59
N ASP A 63 48.62 21.79 -5.03
CA ASP A 63 48.30 21.43 -3.63
C ASP A 63 46.81 21.31 -3.21
N TYR A 64 45.92 20.93 -4.14
CA TYR A 64 44.58 20.44 -3.80
C TYR A 64 44.43 18.96 -4.19
N PRO A 65 44.07 18.05 -3.25
CA PRO A 65 43.75 16.67 -3.62
C PRO A 65 42.41 16.67 -4.36
N ARG A 66 42.44 16.43 -5.66
CA ARG A 66 41.27 16.27 -6.52
C ARG A 66 41.27 14.86 -7.11
N ASP A 67 40.09 14.44 -7.56
CA ASP A 67 39.77 13.07 -7.93
C ASP A 67 40.69 12.54 -9.05
N GLU A 68 41.19 11.31 -8.89
CA GLU A 68 42.17 10.65 -9.78
C GLU A 68 41.60 10.39 -11.19
N HIS A 69 40.30 10.64 -11.39
CA HIS A 69 39.56 10.24 -12.59
C HIS A 69 39.80 11.07 -13.85
N CYS A 70 40.22 12.33 -13.74
CA CYS A 70 40.44 13.20 -14.91
C CYS A 70 41.94 13.47 -15.18
N GLU A 71 42.86 12.71 -14.55
CA GLU A 71 44.30 12.99 -14.56
C GLU A 71 45.07 12.41 -15.76
N ASP A 72 44.62 11.31 -16.37
CA ASP A 72 45.35 10.68 -17.48
C ASP A 72 44.72 10.98 -18.84
N CYS A 73 45.35 11.90 -19.57
CA CYS A 73 44.98 12.34 -20.92
C CYS A 73 45.18 11.26 -22.01
N ASN A 74 45.61 10.06 -21.62
CA ASN A 74 45.89 8.93 -22.50
C ASN A 74 44.92 7.75 -22.30
N GLU A 75 43.98 7.86 -21.35
CA GLU A 75 42.90 6.90 -21.18
C GLU A 75 41.67 7.31 -22.02
N THR A 76 40.95 6.32 -22.53
CA THR A 76 39.73 6.54 -23.31
C THR A 76 38.65 7.10 -22.39
N TYR A 77 38.12 8.29 -22.68
CA TYR A 77 37.01 8.89 -21.94
C TYR A 77 35.85 7.90 -21.83
N ASP A 78 35.55 7.50 -20.59
CA ASP A 78 34.41 6.65 -20.26
C ASP A 78 33.27 7.56 -19.76
N PRO A 79 32.18 7.76 -20.53
CA PRO A 79 31.09 8.63 -20.11
C PRO A 79 30.37 8.16 -18.84
N THR A 80 30.50 6.87 -18.47
CA THR A 80 29.88 6.32 -17.25
C THR A 80 30.72 6.57 -16.00
N THR A 81 32.03 6.71 -16.16
CA THR A 81 32.99 6.82 -15.05
C THR A 81 33.63 8.21 -14.96
N MET A 82 33.87 8.87 -16.09
CA MET A 82 34.53 10.18 -16.23
C MET A 82 33.57 11.32 -16.60
N GLY A 83 32.25 11.09 -16.54
CA GLY A 83 31.17 11.92 -17.11
C GLY A 83 31.15 13.41 -16.71
N ALA A 84 30.09 13.85 -16.04
CA ALA A 84 29.84 15.27 -15.74
C ALA A 84 30.98 15.95 -14.95
N GLU A 85 31.65 15.19 -14.08
CA GLU A 85 32.71 15.69 -13.21
C GLU A 85 33.92 16.22 -13.99
N CYS A 86 34.33 15.57 -15.09
CA CYS A 86 35.46 16.06 -15.89
C CYS A 86 35.10 17.31 -16.71
N CYS A 87 33.83 17.53 -17.05
CA CYS A 87 33.39 18.77 -17.70
C CYS A 87 33.45 19.97 -16.74
N ASP A 88 33.02 19.79 -15.49
CA ASP A 88 33.10 20.83 -14.46
C ASP A 88 34.56 21.16 -14.12
N ASP A 89 35.41 20.14 -14.00
CA ASP A 89 36.84 20.32 -13.75
C ASP A 89 37.55 21.04 -14.90
N ALA A 90 37.27 20.68 -16.15
CA ALA A 90 37.85 21.32 -17.33
C ALA A 90 37.60 22.84 -17.35
N PHE A 91 36.39 23.28 -16.97
CA PHE A 91 36.05 24.70 -16.89
C PHE A 91 36.84 25.44 -15.81
N ILE A 92 37.04 24.84 -14.63
CA ILE A 92 37.80 25.43 -13.51
C ILE A 92 39.24 25.75 -13.92
N PHE A 93 39.89 24.84 -14.67
CA PHE A 93 41.28 25.02 -15.09
C PHE A 93 41.40 25.91 -16.32
N LEU A 94 40.48 25.79 -17.27
CA LEU A 94 40.45 26.56 -18.50
C LEU A 94 39.03 27.10 -18.74
N PRO A 95 38.72 28.33 -18.28
CA PRO A 95 37.39 28.93 -18.44
C PRO A 95 36.92 29.13 -19.90
N SER A 96 37.78 28.83 -20.88
CA SER A 96 37.43 28.78 -22.30
C SER A 96 36.81 27.45 -22.75
N LEU A 97 36.90 26.41 -21.92
CA LEU A 97 36.28 25.10 -22.13
C LEU A 97 34.95 25.06 -21.39
N THR A 98 33.95 25.76 -21.92
CA THR A 98 32.58 25.64 -21.41
C THR A 98 31.99 24.29 -21.83
N CYS A 99 30.89 23.85 -21.21
CA CYS A 99 30.23 22.61 -21.59
C CYS A 99 29.81 22.64 -23.06
N GLU A 100 29.33 23.79 -23.56
CA GLU A 100 29.05 23.95 -25.00
C GLU A 100 30.27 23.59 -25.87
N VAL A 101 31.47 24.05 -25.50
CA VAL A 101 32.70 23.76 -26.25
C VAL A 101 33.09 22.29 -26.12
N LEU A 102 33.00 21.72 -24.92
CA LEU A 102 33.34 20.33 -24.65
C LEU A 102 32.42 19.36 -25.39
N GLU A 103 31.12 19.61 -25.39
CA GLU A 103 30.15 18.77 -26.12
C GLU A 103 30.26 18.95 -27.64
N THR A 104 30.33 20.20 -28.13
CA THR A 104 30.29 20.46 -29.60
C THR A 104 31.61 20.21 -30.32
N GLN A 105 32.75 20.35 -29.64
CA GLN A 105 34.07 20.22 -30.27
C GLN A 105 34.79 18.95 -29.87
N TYR A 106 34.57 18.46 -28.66
CA TYR A 106 35.28 17.31 -28.10
C TYR A 106 34.37 16.10 -27.85
N TYR A 107 33.05 16.22 -28.04
CA TYR A 107 32.08 15.15 -27.84
C TYR A 107 32.14 14.53 -26.44
N TRP A 108 32.47 15.34 -25.43
CA TRP A 108 32.37 14.93 -24.03
C TRP A 108 30.91 14.99 -23.61
N ASN A 109 30.44 14.02 -22.83
CA ASN A 109 29.09 14.02 -22.31
C ASN A 109 29.05 14.87 -21.03
N CYS A 110 28.58 16.11 -21.14
CA CYS A 110 28.41 17.02 -20.01
C CYS A 110 26.96 17.05 -19.50
N SER A 111 26.14 16.06 -19.86
CA SER A 111 24.81 15.89 -19.26
C SER A 111 24.91 15.76 -17.75
N GLY A 112 24.17 16.60 -17.01
CA GLY A 112 24.15 16.56 -15.54
C GLY A 112 25.17 17.46 -14.84
N CYS A 113 26.04 18.17 -15.58
CA CYS A 113 26.94 19.18 -15.04
C CYS A 113 26.24 20.46 -14.57
N THR A 114 26.85 21.16 -13.63
CA THR A 114 26.55 22.58 -13.40
C THR A 114 27.51 23.44 -14.20
N CYS A 115 27.16 23.71 -15.46
CA CYS A 115 28.03 24.41 -16.42
C CYS A 115 28.20 25.89 -16.09
N GLU A 116 29.14 26.20 -15.20
CA GLU A 116 29.58 27.57 -14.96
C GLU A 116 30.14 28.17 -16.27
N GLY A 117 29.71 29.37 -16.63
CA GLY A 117 30.21 30.08 -17.81
C GLY A 117 29.43 29.87 -19.11
N ASP A 118 28.50 28.91 -19.17
CA ASP A 118 27.49 28.83 -20.24
C ASP A 118 26.29 29.75 -19.94
N SER A 119 25.44 29.95 -20.95
CA SER A 119 24.19 30.71 -20.81
C SER A 119 23.17 29.92 -19.99
N ASP A 120 22.29 30.60 -19.24
CA ASP A 120 21.16 29.97 -18.50
C ASP A 120 20.14 29.21 -19.39
N ASP A 121 20.39 29.13 -20.71
CA ASP A 121 19.57 28.53 -21.76
C ASP A 121 20.34 27.40 -22.49
N TRP A 122 21.47 26.96 -21.92
CA TRP A 122 22.22 25.84 -22.46
C TRP A 122 21.63 24.51 -21.98
N THR A 123 21.42 23.60 -22.92
CA THR A 123 21.01 22.21 -22.68
C THR A 123 22.00 21.29 -23.36
N SER A 124 22.30 20.14 -22.73
CA SER A 124 23.18 19.13 -23.28
C SER A 124 22.60 18.55 -24.57
N MET A 125 23.46 18.29 -25.57
CA MET A 125 23.06 17.54 -26.77
C MET A 125 23.01 16.01 -26.54
N PHE A 126 23.48 15.56 -25.37
CA PHE A 126 23.41 14.18 -24.92
C PHE A 126 22.17 14.00 -24.04
N GLY A 127 21.50 12.85 -24.18
CA GLY A 127 20.28 12.58 -23.44
C GLY A 127 19.42 11.53 -24.13
N CYS A 128 18.22 11.29 -23.59
CA CYS A 128 17.31 10.32 -24.19
C CYS A 128 16.43 10.98 -25.26
N ALA A 129 16.67 10.64 -26.53
CA ALA A 129 15.87 11.13 -27.66
C ALA A 129 14.61 10.28 -27.93
N ASP A 130 14.36 9.21 -27.16
CA ASP A 130 13.17 8.38 -27.32
C ASP A 130 11.96 9.02 -26.63
N THR A 131 10.96 9.41 -27.42
CA THR A 131 9.69 9.98 -26.95
C THR A 131 8.89 9.09 -26.00
N MET A 132 9.22 7.80 -25.92
CA MET A 132 8.59 6.83 -25.01
C MET A 132 9.30 6.71 -23.65
N ALA A 133 10.48 7.31 -23.50
CA ALA A 133 11.18 7.36 -22.22
C ALA A 133 10.61 8.47 -21.33
N CYS A 134 10.63 8.27 -20.01
CA CYS A 134 10.21 9.29 -19.06
C CYS A 134 11.23 10.44 -18.92
N ASN A 135 12.50 10.20 -19.24
CA ASN A 135 13.54 11.23 -19.31
C ASN A 135 13.78 11.70 -20.76
N TYR A 136 12.74 11.66 -21.59
CA TYR A 136 12.79 12.18 -22.96
C TYR A 136 13.20 13.65 -22.98
N ASP A 137 14.21 13.97 -23.78
CA ASP A 137 14.66 15.31 -24.08
C ASP A 137 14.58 15.54 -25.60
N SER A 138 13.82 16.57 -26.00
CA SER A 138 13.68 16.96 -27.40
C SER A 138 14.92 17.67 -27.98
N GLU A 139 15.82 18.13 -27.13
CA GLU A 139 17.07 18.79 -27.48
C GLU A 139 18.25 17.81 -27.56
N ALA A 140 18.09 16.60 -27.00
CA ALA A 140 19.05 15.52 -27.14
C ALA A 140 19.12 15.00 -28.59
N PHE A 141 20.34 14.96 -29.13
CA PHE A 141 20.65 14.45 -30.46
C PHE A 141 21.52 13.18 -30.42
N ILE A 142 22.27 12.98 -29.33
CA ILE A 142 23.13 11.82 -29.12
C ILE A 142 22.53 10.96 -28.00
N ASN A 143 21.93 9.83 -28.40
CA ASN A 143 21.39 8.84 -27.47
C ASN A 143 22.50 7.84 -27.12
N TYR A 144 22.79 7.68 -25.84
CA TYR A 144 23.64 6.60 -25.35
C TYR A 144 22.71 5.48 -24.92
N ASP A 145 22.82 4.29 -25.52
CA ASP A 145 21.78 3.25 -25.56
C ASP A 145 21.19 2.81 -24.18
N GLU A 146 21.83 3.15 -23.06
CA GLU A 146 21.38 2.86 -21.70
C GLU A 146 20.97 4.10 -20.87
N SER A 147 21.00 5.32 -21.43
CA SER A 147 20.59 6.54 -20.73
C SER A 147 19.07 6.74 -20.71
N CYS A 148 18.34 6.11 -21.63
CA CYS A 148 16.88 6.17 -21.69
C CYS A 148 16.25 5.33 -20.58
N VAL A 149 15.41 5.98 -19.78
CA VAL A 149 14.65 5.34 -18.71
C VAL A 149 13.17 5.32 -19.08
N TYR A 150 12.57 4.14 -19.04
CA TYR A 150 11.19 3.92 -19.51
C TYR A 150 10.19 3.71 -18.37
N VAL A 151 10.66 3.71 -17.13
CA VAL A 151 9.87 3.40 -15.96
C VAL A 151 10.03 4.54 -14.96
N GLU A 152 8.92 5.19 -14.65
CA GLU A 152 8.81 6.05 -13.47
C GLU A 152 8.58 5.17 -12.25
N ASP A 153 9.12 5.59 -11.13
CA ASP A 153 8.77 5.01 -9.85
C ASP A 153 7.37 5.49 -9.41
N CYS A 154 6.89 4.99 -8.28
CA CYS A 154 5.53 5.31 -7.85
C CYS A 154 5.34 6.78 -7.42
N THR A 155 6.42 7.57 -7.28
CA THR A 155 6.36 9.03 -7.02
C THR A 155 6.29 9.84 -8.31
N GLY A 156 6.43 9.18 -9.47
CA GLY A 156 6.58 9.82 -10.78
C GLY A 156 8.02 10.21 -11.09
N GLU A 157 9.00 9.77 -10.30
CA GLU A 157 10.41 10.02 -10.60
C GLU A 157 10.92 9.00 -11.63
N CYS A 158 11.37 9.51 -12.77
CA CYS A 158 11.93 8.70 -13.84
C CYS A 158 13.20 7.98 -13.38
N GLY A 159 13.21 6.65 -13.40
CA GLY A 159 14.34 5.86 -12.89
C GLY A 159 14.47 5.83 -11.38
N GLY A 160 13.46 6.35 -10.68
CA GLY A 160 13.38 6.25 -9.23
C GLY A 160 13.29 4.78 -8.79
N THR A 161 13.53 4.57 -7.50
CA THR A 161 13.55 3.22 -6.89
C THR A 161 12.41 3.01 -5.91
N VAL A 162 11.54 4.01 -5.73
CA VAL A 162 10.45 3.94 -4.77
C VAL A 162 9.36 3.03 -5.30
N VAL A 163 8.98 2.04 -4.49
CA VAL A 163 7.92 1.07 -4.82
C VAL A 163 6.66 1.37 -4.03
N GLU A 164 5.51 0.96 -4.58
CA GLU A 164 4.26 0.98 -3.82
C GLU A 164 4.39 0.05 -2.60
N GLY A 165 4.03 0.57 -1.43
CA GLY A 165 3.91 -0.24 -0.22
C GLY A 165 2.67 -1.15 -0.28
N GLU A 166 2.52 -2.02 0.71
CA GLU A 166 1.40 -2.99 0.79
C GLU A 166 0.01 -2.34 0.74
N CYS A 167 -0.08 -1.06 1.08
CA CYS A 167 -1.31 -0.26 1.07
C CYS A 167 -1.55 0.54 -0.22
N GLY A 168 -0.77 0.30 -1.28
CA GLY A 168 -0.85 1.07 -2.52
C GLY A 168 -0.40 2.52 -2.38
N VAL A 169 0.24 2.87 -1.26
CA VAL A 169 0.85 4.18 -1.05
C VAL A 169 2.31 4.09 -1.43
N CYS A 170 2.73 4.95 -2.37
CA CYS A 170 4.12 5.02 -2.79
C CYS A 170 5.06 5.33 -1.62
N GLY A 171 6.09 4.50 -1.42
CA GLY A 171 7.03 4.64 -0.30
C GLY A 171 6.38 4.49 1.09
N GLY A 172 5.16 3.95 1.13
CA GLY A 172 4.42 3.74 2.38
C GLY A 172 5.09 2.68 3.26
N SER A 173 4.99 2.84 4.57
CA SER A 173 5.52 1.91 5.57
C SER A 173 4.76 0.57 5.67
N GLY A 174 3.81 0.30 4.75
CA GLY A 174 2.90 -0.83 4.82
C GLY A 174 1.77 -0.62 5.84
N ILE A 175 1.24 -1.73 6.36
CA ILE A 175 0.20 -1.73 7.41
C ILE A 175 0.81 -1.18 8.71
N PRO A 176 0.16 -0.21 9.40
CA PRO A 176 0.65 0.32 10.68
C PRO A 176 0.88 -0.78 11.73
N GLU A 177 1.88 -0.61 12.61
CA GLU A 177 2.11 -1.59 13.68
C GLU A 177 0.88 -1.78 14.56
N GLY A 178 0.46 -3.04 14.73
CA GLY A 178 -0.73 -3.41 15.49
C GLY A 178 -2.05 -3.29 14.73
N ALA A 179 -2.04 -2.76 13.50
CA ALA A 179 -3.19 -2.80 12.61
C ALA A 179 -3.21 -4.10 11.79
N CYS A 180 -4.38 -4.46 11.30
CA CYS A 180 -4.62 -5.59 10.41
C CYS A 180 -4.94 -5.16 8.97
N ASP A 181 -5.15 -3.86 8.73
CA ASP A 181 -5.35 -3.28 7.41
C ASP A 181 -4.76 -1.86 7.30
N CYS A 182 -4.87 -1.31 6.08
CA CYS A 182 -4.34 0.00 5.72
C CYS A 182 -5.12 1.18 6.30
N ASP A 183 -6.35 0.95 6.78
CA ASP A 183 -7.17 1.97 7.44
C ASP A 183 -6.82 2.10 8.94
N GLY A 184 -5.91 1.23 9.43
CA GLY A 184 -5.48 1.23 10.82
C GLY A 184 -6.43 0.48 11.75
N ASN A 185 -7.29 -0.38 11.20
CA ASN A 185 -8.18 -1.20 12.00
C ASN A 185 -7.39 -2.27 12.76
N VAL A 186 -7.93 -2.73 13.88
CA VAL A 186 -7.35 -3.80 14.71
C VAL A 186 -8.24 -5.02 14.66
N ASP A 187 -7.64 -6.21 14.73
CA ASP A 187 -8.39 -7.47 14.87
C ASP A 187 -8.58 -7.79 16.35
N LEU A 188 -9.83 -7.71 16.81
CA LEU A 188 -10.22 -8.02 18.19
C LEU A 188 -10.64 -9.50 18.38
N GLY A 189 -10.32 -10.36 17.41
CA GLY A 189 -10.59 -11.80 17.43
C GLY A 189 -11.73 -12.24 16.50
N CYS A 190 -12.32 -11.31 15.75
CA CYS A 190 -13.43 -11.56 14.83
C CYS A 190 -13.15 -11.13 13.40
N GLY A 191 -11.89 -10.82 13.09
CA GLY A 191 -11.48 -10.28 11.81
C GLY A 191 -11.19 -8.79 11.90
N CYS A 192 -10.56 -8.30 10.85
CA CYS A 192 -10.02 -6.94 10.83
C CYS A 192 -11.11 -5.88 10.85
N GLY A 193 -11.09 -4.99 11.85
CA GLY A 193 -12.08 -3.91 11.98
C GLY A 193 -13.44 -4.35 12.54
N GLU A 194 -13.60 -5.64 12.84
CA GLU A 194 -14.81 -6.17 13.44
C GLU A 194 -14.78 -6.01 14.97
N THR A 195 -15.96 -5.92 15.57
CA THR A 195 -16.08 -5.98 17.03
C THR A 195 -15.61 -7.34 17.52
N GLY A 196 -14.97 -7.38 18.69
CA GLY A 196 -14.55 -8.64 19.31
C GLY A 196 -15.73 -9.57 19.60
N PRO A 197 -15.44 -10.83 20.01
CA PRO A 197 -16.48 -11.78 20.37
C PRO A 197 -17.40 -11.22 21.44
N SER A 198 -18.69 -11.54 21.35
CA SER A 198 -19.74 -10.98 22.20
C SER A 198 -20.77 -12.05 22.60
N GLY A 199 -21.80 -11.63 23.33
CA GLY A 199 -22.86 -12.52 23.81
C GLY A 199 -22.42 -13.45 24.95
N CYS A 200 -23.35 -14.26 25.44
CA CYS A 200 -23.07 -15.26 26.48
C CYS A 200 -22.24 -16.46 26.00
N ASP A 201 -22.05 -16.61 24.69
CA ASP A 201 -21.28 -17.68 24.05
C ASP A 201 -19.90 -17.21 23.55
N GLU A 202 -19.57 -15.91 23.71
CA GLU A 202 -18.29 -15.32 23.30
C GLU A 202 -17.96 -15.63 21.83
N THR A 203 -18.96 -15.48 20.95
CA THR A 203 -18.80 -15.67 19.50
C THR A 203 -18.98 -14.36 18.75
N CYS A 204 -18.34 -14.27 17.57
CA CYS A 204 -18.36 -13.07 16.75
C CYS A 204 -19.76 -12.74 16.24
N GLY A 205 -20.21 -11.51 16.50
CA GLY A 205 -21.53 -11.04 16.09
C GLY A 205 -22.68 -11.67 16.88
N SER A 206 -22.40 -12.30 18.02
CA SER A 206 -23.45 -12.89 18.86
C SER A 206 -24.20 -11.83 19.65
N GLU A 207 -25.53 -11.93 19.57
CA GLU A 207 -26.49 -11.19 20.39
C GLU A 207 -27.13 -12.10 21.45
N LEU A 208 -26.60 -13.31 21.65
CA LEU A 208 -27.16 -14.26 22.61
C LEU A 208 -26.96 -13.74 24.04
N GLU A 209 -28.01 -13.87 24.83
CA GLU A 209 -28.01 -13.58 26.26
C GLU A 209 -28.41 -14.82 27.07
N PHE A 210 -28.06 -14.84 28.35
CA PHE A 210 -28.53 -15.88 29.26
C PHE A 210 -30.01 -15.67 29.56
N ASP A 211 -30.81 -16.73 29.47
CA ASP A 211 -32.21 -16.72 29.93
C ASP A 211 -32.31 -16.77 31.47
N GLU A 212 -33.54 -16.78 32.00
CA GLU A 212 -33.81 -16.87 33.44
C GLU A 212 -33.27 -18.16 34.09
N CYS A 213 -32.96 -19.16 33.27
CA CYS A 213 -32.39 -20.44 33.68
C CYS A 213 -30.85 -20.46 33.58
N GLY A 214 -30.23 -19.37 33.15
CA GLY A 214 -28.79 -19.27 32.95
C GLY A 214 -28.31 -20.02 31.72
N VAL A 215 -29.20 -20.35 30.78
CA VAL A 215 -28.86 -21.01 29.52
C VAL A 215 -28.67 -19.94 28.44
N CYS A 216 -27.51 -19.96 27.79
CA CYS A 216 -27.20 -19.03 26.72
C CYS A 216 -28.09 -19.28 25.49
N GLY A 217 -28.86 -18.28 25.06
CA GLY A 217 -29.83 -18.42 23.97
C GLY A 217 -30.97 -19.40 24.28
N GLY A 218 -31.20 -19.68 25.56
CA GLY A 218 -32.29 -20.55 25.99
C GLY A 218 -33.66 -19.88 25.82
N SER A 219 -34.70 -20.70 25.83
CA SER A 219 -36.09 -20.25 25.71
C SER A 219 -36.68 -19.72 27.02
N GLY A 220 -35.91 -19.70 28.10
CA GLY A 220 -36.41 -19.43 29.45
C GLY A 220 -37.26 -20.57 30.00
N ILE A 221 -38.10 -20.25 30.99
CA ILE A 221 -39.08 -21.17 31.56
C ILE A 221 -40.26 -21.29 30.58
N SER A 222 -40.62 -22.52 30.21
CA SER A 222 -41.72 -22.75 29.27
C SER A 222 -43.07 -22.36 29.88
N ASP A 223 -44.04 -22.03 29.02
CA ASP A 223 -45.41 -21.75 29.47
C ASP A 223 -46.00 -22.92 30.26
N GLY A 224 -46.32 -22.68 31.53
CA GLY A 224 -46.91 -23.66 32.45
C GLY A 224 -45.91 -24.25 33.44
N ASP A 225 -44.62 -24.18 33.14
CA ASP A 225 -43.56 -24.58 34.06
C ASP A 225 -43.33 -23.47 35.10
N CYS A 226 -42.94 -23.84 36.30
CA CYS A 226 -42.62 -22.91 37.40
C CYS A 226 -41.12 -22.83 37.71
N ASP A 227 -40.32 -23.71 37.13
CA ASP A 227 -38.86 -23.69 37.22
C ASP A 227 -38.19 -24.21 35.94
N CYS A 228 -36.86 -24.17 35.93
CA CYS A 228 -36.03 -24.59 34.81
C CYS A 228 -35.94 -26.12 34.61
N ASN A 229 -36.48 -26.92 35.54
CA ASN A 229 -36.51 -28.37 35.43
C ASN A 229 -37.79 -28.87 34.73
N GLY A 230 -38.69 -27.96 34.35
CA GLY A 230 -39.98 -28.30 33.77
C GLY A 230 -40.98 -28.81 34.80
N ASN A 231 -40.81 -28.39 36.07
CA ASN A 231 -41.79 -28.71 37.10
C ASN A 231 -43.04 -27.85 36.91
N LEU A 232 -44.20 -28.44 37.21
CA LEU A 232 -45.49 -27.73 37.24
C LEU A 232 -45.81 -27.32 38.68
N ASP A 233 -46.47 -26.19 38.85
CA ASP A 233 -47.12 -25.85 40.12
C ASP A 233 -48.56 -26.34 40.10
N LEU A 234 -48.84 -27.42 40.84
CA LEU A 234 -50.19 -27.99 40.97
C LEU A 234 -50.98 -27.38 42.15
N GLY A 235 -50.53 -26.24 42.68
CA GLY A 235 -51.19 -25.49 43.76
C GLY A 235 -50.49 -25.57 45.12
N CYS A 236 -49.39 -26.31 45.21
CA CYS A 236 -48.61 -26.51 46.43
C CYS A 236 -47.16 -26.01 46.33
N GLY A 237 -46.87 -25.25 45.28
CA GLY A 237 -45.52 -24.81 44.98
C GLY A 237 -44.89 -25.65 43.87
N CYS A 238 -43.74 -25.18 43.40
CA CYS A 238 -43.15 -25.70 42.19
C CYS A 238 -42.58 -27.11 42.37
N GLY A 239 -43.07 -28.07 41.56
CA GLY A 239 -42.61 -29.47 41.60
C GLY A 239 -43.17 -30.29 42.75
N GLU A 240 -44.09 -29.72 43.53
CA GLU A 240 -44.79 -30.41 44.60
C GLU A 240 -46.07 -31.06 44.09
N GLU A 241 -46.49 -32.15 44.74
CA GLU A 241 -47.79 -32.76 44.46
C GLU A 241 -48.93 -31.78 44.77
N GLY A 242 -50.02 -31.88 44.01
CA GLY A 242 -51.21 -31.07 44.27
C GLY A 242 -51.82 -31.36 45.65
N PRO A 243 -52.73 -30.50 46.12
CA PRO A 243 -53.41 -30.72 47.39
C PRO A 243 -54.09 -32.10 47.44
N SER A 244 -53.94 -32.80 48.55
CA SER A 244 -54.34 -34.20 48.72
C SER A 244 -55.14 -34.39 50.01
N GLY A 245 -55.48 -35.65 50.32
CA GLY A 245 -56.28 -36.00 51.50
C GLY A 245 -57.75 -35.61 51.39
N CYS A 246 -58.52 -35.93 52.43
CA CYS A 246 -59.93 -35.56 52.55
C CYS A 246 -60.17 -34.06 52.82
N ASP A 247 -59.11 -33.29 53.11
CA ASP A 247 -59.16 -31.85 53.38
C ASP A 247 -58.59 -30.98 52.24
N GLU A 248 -58.13 -31.59 51.13
CA GLU A 248 -57.57 -30.90 49.96
C GLU A 248 -56.45 -29.91 50.33
N THR A 249 -55.53 -30.31 51.22
CA THR A 249 -54.37 -29.51 51.60
C THR A 249 -53.05 -30.14 51.15
N CYS A 250 -52.03 -29.29 50.94
CA CYS A 250 -50.72 -29.73 50.47
C CYS A 250 -50.04 -30.66 51.47
N GLY A 251 -49.60 -31.83 51.00
CA GLY A 251 -48.93 -32.83 51.84
C GLY A 251 -49.83 -33.53 52.85
N SER A 252 -51.16 -33.47 52.67
CA SER A 252 -52.10 -34.16 53.55
C SER A 252 -52.23 -35.63 53.20
N GLU A 253 -52.10 -36.47 54.22
CA GLU A 253 -52.38 -37.92 54.18
C GLU A 253 -53.69 -38.24 54.93
N LEU A 254 -54.51 -37.24 55.27
CA LEU A 254 -55.75 -37.44 56.01
C LEU A 254 -56.76 -38.19 55.15
N GLU A 255 -57.40 -39.20 55.74
CA GLU A 255 -58.48 -39.98 55.12
C GLU A 255 -59.79 -39.84 55.92
N PHE A 256 -60.91 -40.14 55.28
CA PHE A 256 -62.19 -40.26 55.97
C PHE A 256 -62.19 -41.52 56.85
N ASP A 257 -62.64 -41.39 58.10
CA ASP A 257 -62.88 -42.54 58.96
C ASP A 257 -64.20 -43.26 58.59
N GLU A 258 -64.56 -44.33 59.32
CA GLU A 258 -65.81 -45.08 59.10
C GLU A 258 -67.08 -44.24 59.27
N CYS A 259 -66.95 -43.05 59.87
CA CYS A 259 -68.03 -42.12 60.11
C CYS A 259 -68.12 -41.02 59.04
N ASP A 260 -67.39 -41.15 57.92
CA ASP A 260 -67.23 -40.12 56.88
C ASP A 260 -66.66 -38.79 57.40
N VAL A 261 -65.85 -38.83 58.47
CA VAL A 261 -65.18 -37.65 59.04
C VAL A 261 -63.70 -37.66 58.66
N CYS A 262 -63.26 -36.58 58.01
CA CYS A 262 -61.86 -36.41 57.62
C CYS A 262 -60.94 -36.34 58.84
N GLY A 263 -59.96 -37.25 58.94
CA GLY A 263 -59.05 -37.36 60.08
C GLY A 263 -59.75 -37.74 61.40
N GLY A 264 -60.94 -38.34 61.32
CA GLY A 264 -61.71 -38.76 62.49
C GLY A 264 -61.12 -39.97 63.21
N ASP A 265 -61.50 -40.17 64.47
CA ASP A 265 -61.05 -41.28 65.32
C ASP A 265 -62.10 -42.41 65.43
N GLY A 266 -63.17 -42.37 64.61
CA GLY A 266 -64.26 -43.33 64.63
C GLY A 266 -65.32 -43.13 65.71
N SER A 267 -65.21 -42.10 66.55
CA SER A 267 -66.15 -41.89 67.67
C SER A 267 -67.42 -41.10 67.30
N SER A 268 -67.51 -40.59 66.08
CA SER A 268 -68.54 -39.61 65.69
C SER A 268 -69.83 -40.22 65.10
N CYS A 269 -69.79 -41.47 64.65
CA CYS A 269 -70.94 -42.20 64.11
C CYS A 269 -71.64 -43.09 65.14
N GLU A 270 -71.19 -43.10 66.39
CA GLU A 270 -71.93 -43.71 67.49
C GLU A 270 -73.09 -42.79 67.87
N THR A 271 -74.20 -42.96 67.15
CA THR A 271 -75.49 -42.45 67.60
C THR A 271 -75.84 -43.22 68.87
N ASP A 272 -75.85 -42.47 69.96
CA ASP A 272 -76.45 -42.79 71.24
C ASP A 272 -77.63 -43.78 71.09
N CYS A 273 -77.35 -45.07 71.30
CA CYS A 273 -78.35 -46.12 71.43
C CYS A 273 -78.86 -46.21 72.88
N THR A 274 -78.72 -45.14 73.68
CA THR A 274 -79.39 -45.06 74.96
C THR A 274 -80.64 -44.20 74.86
N GLU A 275 -81.75 -44.82 75.28
CA GLU A 275 -83.08 -44.25 75.57
C GLU A 275 -84.19 -44.47 74.52
N LEU A 276 -84.75 -45.68 74.55
CA LEU A 276 -86.18 -45.79 74.84
C LEU A 276 -86.38 -46.66 76.07
N ASP A 277 -86.57 -45.97 77.20
CA ASP A 277 -87.32 -46.46 78.35
C ASP A 277 -88.68 -47.03 77.87
N ASP A 278 -88.91 -48.32 78.09
CA ASP A 278 -90.26 -48.80 78.41
C ASP A 278 -90.24 -49.47 79.79
N PRO A 279 -90.71 -48.76 80.83
CA PRO A 279 -90.71 -49.24 82.21
C PRO A 279 -92.08 -49.81 82.63
N ASP A 280 -92.85 -50.54 81.79
CA ASP A 280 -94.02 -51.29 82.30
C ASP A 280 -94.47 -52.50 81.44
N GLY A 281 -94.08 -53.71 81.85
CA GLY A 281 -95.06 -54.76 82.14
C GLY A 281 -95.49 -55.82 81.07
N ILE A 282 -95.10 -57.07 81.36
CA ILE A 282 -95.87 -58.35 81.35
C ILE A 282 -96.38 -58.97 80.02
N TYR A 283 -96.22 -60.32 79.99
CA TYR A 283 -96.90 -61.41 79.25
C TYR A 283 -96.12 -61.92 78.01
N ALA A 284 -95.85 -63.22 77.83
CA ALA A 284 -96.22 -64.45 78.54
C ALA A 284 -95.18 -65.54 78.24
#